data_AF-A0AAW2UNI1-F1
#
_entry.id   AF-A0AAW2UNI1-F1
#
_cell.length_a   1.000
_cell.length_b   1.000
_cell.length_c   1.000
_cell.angle_alpha   90.00
_cell.angle_beta   90.00
_cell.angle_gamma   90.00
#
_symmetry.space_group_name_H-M   'P 1'
#
loop_
_entity.id
_entity.type
_entity.pdbx_description
1 polymer ?
#
loop_
_entity_poly.entity_id
_entity_poly.type
_entity_poly.pdbx_seq_one_letter_code
_entity_poly.pdbx_strand_id
1 'polypeptide(L)'
;MTISMIELTNSHQWEEESVVDYIDRWRNLSLNCKDRLSEASAIEICIQGMHWGLCYILQGVKPKTFEELATRAYAIEITLDFDKREYLSADTDEDDQEKDEEYTASY
;
A
#
# COMPACT_ATOMS: atom_id res chain seq x y z
N MET A 1 -6.85 11.03 -25.19
CA MET A 1 -6.90 12.30 -24.42
C MET A 1 -5.51 12.50 -23.82
N THR A 2 -4.98 13.70 -23.93
CA THR A 2 -3.66 14.05 -23.40
C THR A 2 -3.81 14.63 -22.00
N ILE A 3 -3.09 14.05 -21.03
CA ILE A 3 -3.15 14.42 -19.62
C ILE A 3 -2.06 15.43 -19.29
N SER A 4 -2.38 16.36 -18.39
CA SER A 4 -1.43 17.39 -17.94
C SER A 4 -0.60 16.91 -16.75
N MET A 5 0.54 17.57 -16.49
CA MET A 5 1.36 17.30 -15.29
C MET A 5 0.54 17.32 -13.99
N ILE A 6 -0.42 18.24 -13.87
CA ILE A 6 -1.26 18.39 -12.67
C ILE A 6 -2.16 17.17 -12.45
N GLU A 7 -2.74 16.64 -13.52
CA GLU A 7 -3.56 15.41 -13.42
C GLU A 7 -2.70 14.20 -13.06
N LEU A 8 -1.46 14.16 -13.56
CA LEU A 8 -0.50 13.11 -13.24
C LEU A 8 -0.10 13.13 -11.76
N THR A 9 0.16 14.31 -11.19
CA THR A 9 0.49 14.45 -9.76
C THR A 9 -0.70 14.17 -8.84
N ASN A 10 -1.94 14.36 -9.34
CA ASN A 10 -3.15 14.03 -8.58
C ASN A 10 -3.53 12.54 -8.68
N SER A 11 -2.80 11.75 -9.46
CA SER A 11 -3.04 10.33 -9.64
C SER A 11 -2.39 9.53 -8.50
N HIS A 12 -3.09 9.44 -7.37
CA HIS A 12 -2.67 8.67 -6.20
C HIS A 12 -3.18 7.22 -6.26
N GLN A 13 -2.47 6.33 -5.56
CA GLN A 13 -2.89 4.95 -5.32
C GLN A 13 -4.23 4.96 -4.58
N TRP A 14 -5.17 4.14 -5.05
CA TRP A 14 -6.46 3.98 -4.38
C TRP A 14 -6.34 2.98 -3.23
N GLU A 15 -7.23 3.07 -2.22
CA GLU A 15 -7.16 2.24 -1.01
C GLU A 15 -7.27 0.72 -1.28
N GLU A 16 -7.96 0.33 -2.36
CA GLU A 16 -8.15 -1.07 -2.76
C GLU A 16 -7.27 -1.47 -3.96
N GLU A 17 -6.51 -0.54 -4.53
CA GLU A 17 -5.67 -0.79 -5.70
C GLU A 17 -4.30 -1.31 -5.28
N SER A 18 -3.90 -2.47 -5.83
CA SER A 18 -2.56 -3.01 -5.59
C SER A 18 -1.49 -2.06 -6.12
N VAL A 19 -0.30 -2.09 -5.52
CA VAL A 19 0.78 -1.20 -5.98
C VAL A 19 1.20 -1.50 -7.41
N VAL A 20 1.06 -2.74 -7.86
CA VAL A 20 1.36 -3.17 -9.23
C VAL A 20 0.36 -2.55 -10.21
N ASP A 21 -0.93 -2.63 -9.92
CA ASP A 21 -1.98 -2.04 -10.75
C ASP A 21 -1.85 -0.50 -10.81
N TYR A 22 -1.51 0.12 -9.67
CA TYR A 22 -1.21 1.54 -9.59
C TYR A 22 -0.03 1.92 -10.51
N ILE A 23 1.09 1.20 -10.44
CA ILE A 23 2.28 1.48 -11.26
C ILE A 23 1.96 1.33 -12.75
N ASP A 24 1.24 0.29 -13.15
CA ASP A 24 0.86 0.08 -14.55
C ASP A 24 -0.10 1.16 -15.06
N ARG A 25 -1.08 1.56 -14.25
CA ARG A 25 -1.95 2.69 -14.54
C ARG A 25 -1.15 3.97 -14.69
N TRP A 26 -0.29 4.27 -13.73
CA TRP A 26 0.51 5.49 -13.70
C TRP A 26 1.51 5.54 -14.85
N ARG A 27 2.13 4.41 -15.21
CA ARG A 27 3.00 4.27 -16.38
C ARG A 27 2.25 4.59 -17.67
N ASN A 28 1.04 4.03 -17.84
CA ASN A 28 0.18 4.37 -18.99
C ASN A 28 -0.22 5.84 -19.01
N LEU A 29 -0.48 6.45 -17.84
CA LEU A 29 -0.77 7.87 -17.73
C LEU A 29 0.45 8.72 -18.14
N SER A 30 1.65 8.36 -17.67
CA SER A 30 2.89 9.08 -17.98
C SER A 30 3.21 9.10 -19.47
N LEU A 31 2.91 8.01 -20.19
CA LEU A 31 3.09 7.91 -21.65
C LEU A 31 2.14 8.83 -22.44
N ASN A 32 0.99 9.16 -21.85
CA ASN A 32 -0.01 10.05 -22.45
C ASN A 32 0.14 11.51 -21.97
N CYS A 33 1.15 11.80 -21.15
CA CYS A 33 1.44 13.15 -20.65
C CYS A 33 1.96 14.04 -21.79
N LYS A 34 1.45 15.27 -21.89
CA LYS A 34 1.93 16.26 -22.88
C LYS A 34 3.35 16.72 -22.60
N ASP A 35 3.70 16.74 -21.33
CA ASP A 35 4.99 17.22 -20.85
C ASP A 35 6.01 16.09 -20.96
N ARG A 36 7.16 16.36 -21.58
CA ARG A 36 8.25 15.39 -21.72
C ARG A 36 8.86 15.12 -20.35
N LEU A 37 8.31 14.15 -19.62
CA LEU A 37 8.85 13.68 -18.37
C LEU A 37 10.09 12.82 -18.60
N SER A 38 11.13 13.08 -17.80
CA SER A 38 12.23 12.13 -17.68
C SER A 38 11.74 10.91 -16.89
N GLU A 39 12.31 9.74 -17.17
CA GLU A 39 11.98 8.52 -16.43
C GLU A 39 12.20 8.68 -14.92
N ALA A 40 13.28 9.37 -14.51
CA ALA A 40 13.56 9.66 -13.11
C ALA A 40 12.47 10.54 -12.46
N SER A 41 12.06 11.62 -13.14
CA SER A 41 10.98 12.48 -12.63
C SER A 41 9.64 11.75 -12.58
N ALA A 42 9.37 10.90 -13.56
CA ALA A 42 8.17 10.07 -13.59
C ALA A 42 8.13 9.11 -12.39
N ILE A 43 9.26 8.47 -12.08
CA ILE A 43 9.40 7.59 -10.90
C ILE A 43 9.21 8.38 -9.60
N GLU A 44 9.82 9.55 -9.46
CA GLU A 44 9.69 10.38 -8.25
C GLU A 44 8.23 10.79 -7.99
N ILE A 45 7.51 11.22 -9.02
CA ILE A 45 6.09 11.60 -8.89
C ILE A 45 5.24 10.36 -8.60
N CYS A 46 5.52 9.22 -9.25
CA CYS A 46 4.84 7.96 -8.99
C CYS A 46 5.00 7.52 -7.52
N ILE A 47 6.21 7.62 -6.95
CA ILE A 47 6.46 7.30 -5.53
C ILE A 47 5.67 8.23 -4.60
N GLN A 48 5.57 9.53 -4.92
CA GLN A 48 4.82 10.50 -4.12
C GLN A 48 3.32 10.20 -4.08
N GLY A 49 2.77 9.59 -5.13
CA GLY A 49 1.36 9.21 -5.19
C GLY A 49 1.02 7.86 -4.56
N MET A 50 2.00 7.09 -4.08
CA MET A 50 1.76 5.81 -3.39
C MET A 50 1.33 6.01 -1.94
N HIS A 51 0.83 4.94 -1.31
CA HIS A 51 0.59 4.91 0.13
C HIS A 51 1.82 5.38 0.92
N TRP A 52 1.59 6.14 1.99
CA TRP A 52 2.64 6.80 2.78
C TRP A 52 3.75 5.83 3.25
N GLY A 53 3.38 4.61 3.67
CA GLY A 53 4.33 3.59 4.12
C GLY A 53 5.25 3.08 3.00
N LEU A 54 4.69 2.90 1.80
CA LEU A 54 5.45 2.52 0.60
C LEU A 54 6.38 3.65 0.17
N CYS A 55 5.86 4.88 0.10
CA CYS A 55 6.61 6.07 -0.28
C CYS A 55 7.83 6.29 0.61
N TYR A 56 7.68 6.16 1.94
CA TYR A 56 8.78 6.34 2.89
C TYR A 56 9.93 5.36 2.66
N ILE A 57 9.62 4.08 2.44
CA ILE A 57 10.63 3.04 2.22
C ILE A 57 11.27 3.17 0.83
N LEU A 58 10.47 3.47 -0.20
CA LEU A 58 10.92 3.64 -1.58
C LEU A 58 11.83 4.87 -1.76
N GLN A 59 11.57 5.96 -1.02
CA GLN A 59 12.45 7.13 -0.98
C GLN A 59 13.84 6.81 -0.42
N GLY A 60 13.96 5.83 0.48
CA GLY A 60 15.24 5.38 1.03
C GLY A 60 16.08 4.59 0.02
N VAL A 61 15.44 3.76 -0.80
CA VAL A 61 16.13 2.91 -1.80
C VAL A 61 16.36 3.62 -3.14
N LYS A 62 15.60 4.69 -3.44
CA LYS A 62 15.72 5.52 -4.67
C LYS A 62 15.80 4.67 -5.95
N PRO A 63 14.70 4.00 -6.34
CA PRO A 63 14.70 3.15 -7.53
C PRO A 63 15.00 3.98 -8.77
N LYS A 64 15.80 3.41 -9.68
CA LYS A 64 16.22 4.10 -10.91
C LYS A 64 15.39 3.71 -12.13
N THR A 65 14.61 2.64 -12.03
CA THR A 65 13.78 2.10 -13.11
C THR A 65 12.40 1.73 -12.58
N PHE A 66 11.40 1.69 -13.47
CA PHE A 66 10.06 1.22 -13.11
C PHE A 66 10.03 -0.26 -12.68
N GLU A 67 10.91 -1.10 -13.23
CA GLU A 67 11.01 -2.52 -12.86
C GLU A 67 11.50 -2.68 -11.42
N GLU A 68 12.54 -1.92 -11.04
CA GLU A 68 13.03 -1.89 -9.66
C GLU A 68 11.97 -1.32 -8.71
N LEU A 69 11.30 -0.24 -9.11
CA LEU A 69 10.19 0.35 -8.35
C LEU A 69 9.10 -0.69 -8.10
N ALA A 70 8.62 -1.39 -9.13
CA ALA A 70 7.56 -2.39 -9.03
C ALA A 70 7.96 -3.56 -8.12
N THR A 71 9.18 -4.08 -8.29
CA THR A 71 9.68 -5.21 -7.49
C THR A 71 9.78 -4.84 -6.01
N ARG A 72 10.33 -3.65 -5.71
CA ARG A 72 10.48 -3.15 -4.34
C ARG A 72 9.13 -2.83 -3.72
N ALA A 73 8.26 -2.15 -4.45
CA ALA A 73 6.94 -1.77 -3.99
C ALA A 73 6.10 -3.01 -3.65
N TYR A 74 6.10 -4.02 -4.53
CA TYR A 74 5.40 -5.29 -4.30
C TYR A 74 5.94 -6.04 -3.07
N ALA A 75 7.26 -6.09 -2.89
CA ALA A 75 7.85 -6.72 -1.72
C ALA A 75 7.42 -6.03 -0.42
N ILE A 76 7.36 -4.69 -0.41
CA ILE A 76 6.93 -3.92 0.77
C ILE A 76 5.43 -4.11 1.02
N GLU A 77 4.61 -4.04 -0.02
CA GLU A 77 3.16 -4.29 0.06
C GLU A 77 2.88 -5.66 0.70
N ILE A 78 3.59 -6.69 0.25
CA ILE A 78 3.53 -8.03 0.85
C ILE A 78 3.93 -7.99 2.34
N THR A 79 5.02 -7.34 2.71
CA THR A 79 5.45 -7.27 4.13
C THR A 79 4.44 -6.54 5.02
N LEU A 80 3.81 -5.47 4.51
CA LEU A 80 2.78 -4.73 5.23
C LEU A 80 1.49 -5.56 5.38
N ASP A 81 1.13 -6.33 4.35
CA ASP A 81 -0.01 -7.26 4.41
C ASP A 81 0.24 -8.45 5.33
N PHE A 82 1.47 -8.97 5.37
CA PHE A 82 1.85 -10.04 6.31
C PHE A 82 1.77 -9.57 7.76
N ASP A 83 2.34 -8.40 8.06
CA ASP A 83 2.23 -7.79 9.40
C ASP A 83 0.75 -7.63 9.78
N LYS A 84 -0.09 -7.14 8.87
CA LYS A 84 -1.53 -6.97 9.11
C LYS A 84 -2.27 -8.28 9.44
N ARG A 85 -1.87 -9.40 8.83
CA ARG A 85 -2.45 -10.73 9.14
C ARG A 85 -1.97 -11.27 10.48
N GLU A 86 -0.73 -10.99 10.89
CA GLU A 86 -0.18 -11.43 12.16
C GLU A 86 -0.88 -10.73 13.36
N TYR A 87 -1.22 -9.44 13.24
CA TYR A 87 -1.98 -8.71 14.26
C TYR A 87 -3.45 -9.16 14.38
N LEU A 88 -4.08 -9.65 13.31
CA LEU A 88 -5.46 -10.15 13.35
C LEU A 88 -5.58 -11.58 13.91
N SER A 89 -4.48 -12.33 14.01
CA SER A 89 -4.46 -13.66 14.65
C SER A 89 -4.22 -13.63 16.16
N ALA A 90 -4.02 -12.45 16.77
CA ALA A 90 -3.76 -12.31 18.20
C ALA A 90 -5.03 -12.13 19.06
N ASP A 91 -6.23 -12.07 18.45
CA ASP A 91 -7.50 -11.94 19.16
C ASP A 91 -8.44 -13.11 18.81
N THR A 92 -8.18 -14.29 19.37
CA THR A 92 -9.20 -15.33 19.62
C THR A 92 -8.63 -16.40 20.57
N ASP A 93 -8.40 -16.03 21.83
CA ASP A 93 -8.21 -16.99 22.94
C ASP A 93 -8.65 -16.32 24.26
N GLU A 94 -9.94 -15.99 24.40
CA GLU A 94 -10.58 -15.95 25.73
C GLU A 94 -11.74 -16.93 25.70
N ASP A 95 -11.39 -18.20 25.95
CA ASP A 95 -12.27 -19.34 26.16
C ASP A 95 -13.22 -19.11 27.34
N ASP A 96 -14.48 -19.48 27.12
CA ASP A 96 -15.50 -19.75 28.12
C ASP A 96 -14.97 -20.68 29.23
N GLN A 97 -15.06 -20.24 30.49
CA GLN A 97 -15.12 -21.17 31.61
C GLN A 97 -16.41 -20.95 32.40
N GLU A 98 -17.43 -21.67 31.97
CA GLU A 98 -18.61 -22.04 32.76
C GLU A 98 -18.15 -22.78 34.02
N LYS A 99 -18.46 -22.23 35.19
CA LYS A 99 -18.61 -23.01 36.43
C LYS A 99 -19.82 -22.46 37.19
N ASP A 100 -20.93 -23.14 36.94
CA ASP A 100 -22.05 -23.25 37.89
C ASP A 100 -21.56 -23.75 39.26
N GLU A 101 -22.40 -23.51 40.28
CA GLU A 101 -22.29 -23.75 41.73
C GLU A 101 -21.95 -22.46 42.50
N GLU A 102 -22.93 -21.66 42.97
CA GLU A 102 -23.59 -21.93 44.25
C GLU A 102 -24.94 -21.17 44.39
N TYR A 103 -26.04 -21.80 43.97
CA TYR A 103 -27.37 -21.55 44.57
C TYR A 103 -27.54 -22.54 45.73
N THR A 104 -26.91 -22.30 46.88
CA THR A 104 -27.31 -22.87 48.17
C THR A 104 -26.74 -22.06 49.34
N ALA A 105 -27.39 -20.96 49.71
CA ALA A 105 -27.58 -20.55 51.11
C ALA A 105 -28.50 -19.32 51.16
N SER A 106 -29.76 -19.54 50.86
CA SER A 106 -30.84 -18.78 51.48
C SER A 106 -30.84 -19.06 52.98
N TYR A 107 -30.63 -18.05 53.82
CA TYR A 107 -31.33 -17.84 55.10
C TYR A 107 -31.15 -16.40 55.58
#